data_AF-A0A7W0VBU8-F1
#
_entry.id   AF-A0A7W0VBU8-F1
#
_cell.length_a   1.000
_cell.length_b   1.000
_cell.length_c   1.000
_cell.angle_alpha   90.00
_cell.angle_beta   90.00
_cell.angle_gamma   90.00
#
_symmetry.space_group_name_H-M   'P 1'
#
loop_
_entity.id
_entity.type
_entity.pdbx_description
1 polymer ?
#
loop_
_entity_poly.entity_id
_entity_poly.type
_entity_poly.pdbx_seq_one_letter_code
_entity_poly.pdbx_strand_id
1 'polypeptide(L)'
;MRPADMRHRIAALIAVCALSVIAWWLPQLRRTLIRAVVTFDAPATEPAPLPGGSGPGLSRVSRTRVVLIDGLSAKVAKSLPVWSALCKTGATLEVEVGFPTVSLPVEVALWTGLTQQQTGVVYRSGRPLSPPLDRHGIPAQVPGSWAIAESHGYIVRSLGFSRVEPPADPAKPAKDAEPELWGQQ
;
A
#
# COMPACT_ATOMS: atom_id res chain seq x y z
N MET A 1 -37.40 -51.11 6.85
CA MET A 1 -36.93 -49.90 6.15
C MET A 1 -36.67 -50.29 4.70
N ARG A 2 -37.29 -49.64 3.71
CA ARG A 2 -37.15 -50.10 2.32
C ARG A 2 -35.72 -49.78 1.84
N PRO A 3 -35.10 -50.62 1.00
CA PRO A 3 -33.75 -50.40 0.48
C PRO A 3 -33.58 -49.02 -0.17
N ALA A 4 -34.66 -48.50 -0.78
CA ALA A 4 -34.71 -47.16 -1.37
C ALA A 4 -34.53 -46.03 -0.32
N ASP A 5 -35.14 -46.14 0.86
CA ASP A 5 -35.07 -45.11 1.91
C ASP A 5 -33.65 -44.99 2.49
N MET A 6 -32.94 -46.12 2.59
CA MET A 6 -31.57 -46.16 3.09
C MET A 6 -30.60 -45.48 2.13
N ARG A 7 -30.75 -45.68 0.82
CA ARG A 7 -29.94 -45.03 -0.22
C ARG A 7 -30.12 -43.50 -0.20
N HIS A 8 -31.35 -43.02 -0.05
CA HIS A 8 -31.62 -41.58 0.05
C HIS A 8 -31.01 -40.95 1.31
N ARG A 9 -31.07 -41.65 2.46
CA ARG A 9 -30.44 -41.18 3.71
C ARG A 9 -28.93 -41.11 3.59
N ILE A 10 -28.30 -42.13 3.01
CA ILE A 10 -26.85 -42.15 2.78
C ILE A 10 -26.45 -41.01 1.83
N ALA A 11 -27.17 -40.83 0.72
CA ALA A 11 -26.91 -39.74 -0.22
C ALA A 11 -27.06 -38.36 0.42
N ALA A 12 -28.11 -38.14 1.22
CA ALA A 12 -28.31 -36.90 1.96
C ALA A 12 -27.19 -36.64 2.96
N LEU A 13 -26.74 -37.67 3.68
CA LEU A 13 -25.66 -37.54 4.66
C LEU A 13 -24.32 -37.22 3.98
N ILE A 14 -24.03 -37.86 2.84
CA ILE A 14 -22.87 -37.53 2.00
C ILE A 14 -22.94 -36.07 1.53
N ALA A 15 -24.10 -35.62 1.06
CA ALA A 15 -24.29 -34.25 0.59
C ALA A 15 -24.07 -33.23 1.72
N VAL A 16 -24.62 -33.46 2.91
CA VAL A 16 -24.42 -32.59 4.08
C VAL A 16 -22.96 -32.55 4.51
N CYS A 17 -22.28 -33.70 4.56
CA CYS A 17 -20.85 -33.77 4.86
C CYS A 17 -20.01 -33.00 3.82
N ALA A 18 -20.29 -33.21 2.52
CA ALA A 18 -19.60 -32.51 1.45
C ALA A 18 -19.79 -30.99 1.52
N LEU A 19 -21.03 -30.53 1.72
CA LEU A 19 -21.34 -29.10 1.87
C LEU A 19 -20.68 -28.50 3.12
N SER A 20 -20.62 -29.23 4.22
CA SER A 20 -19.96 -28.77 5.46
C SER A 20 -18.45 -28.62 5.27
N VAL A 21 -17.81 -29.56 4.59
CA VAL A 21 -16.38 -29.48 4.24
C VAL A 21 -16.13 -28.28 3.31
N ILE A 22 -16.96 -28.09 2.29
CA ILE A 22 -16.87 -26.97 1.36
C ILE A 22 -17.05 -25.63 2.09
N ALA A 23 -18.06 -25.52 2.96
CA ALA A 23 -18.33 -24.31 3.74
C ALA A 23 -17.20 -23.97 4.72
N TRP A 24 -16.50 -24.98 5.24
CA TRP A 24 -15.32 -24.78 6.09
C TRP A 24 -14.08 -24.39 5.29
N TRP A 25 -13.86 -25.00 4.12
CA TRP A 25 -12.64 -24.84 3.33
C TRP A 25 -12.63 -23.59 2.45
N LEU A 26 -13.76 -23.22 1.86
CA LEU A 26 -13.89 -22.05 0.97
C LEU A 26 -13.41 -20.74 1.61
N PRO A 27 -13.75 -20.41 2.87
CA PRO A 27 -13.24 -19.22 3.53
C PRO A 27 -11.72 -19.22 3.69
N GLN A 28 -11.12 -20.37 3.96
CA GLN A 28 -9.67 -20.50 4.10
C GLN A 28 -8.98 -20.30 2.75
N LEU A 29 -9.46 -20.97 1.70
CA LEU A 29 -8.96 -20.78 0.35
C LEU A 29 -9.06 -19.31 -0.07
N ARG A 30 -10.21 -18.68 0.15
CA ARG A 30 -10.43 -17.26 -0.13
C ARG A 30 -9.41 -16.38 0.60
N ARG A 31 -9.17 -16.61 1.89
CA ARG A 31 -8.18 -15.84 2.67
C ARG A 31 -6.77 -16.03 2.13
N THR A 32 -6.39 -17.25 1.76
CA THR A 32 -5.07 -17.55 1.19
C THR A 32 -4.88 -16.86 -0.15
N LEU A 33 -5.90 -16.91 -1.03
CA LEU A 33 -5.87 -16.22 -2.32
C LEU A 33 -5.78 -14.70 -2.14
N ILE A 34 -6.59 -14.13 -1.26
CA ILE A 34 -6.54 -12.68 -0.95
C ILE A 34 -5.14 -12.33 -0.43
N ARG A 35 -4.60 -13.07 0.55
CA ARG A 35 -3.25 -12.83 1.09
C ARG A 35 -2.20 -12.88 -0.02
N ALA A 36 -2.23 -13.89 -0.89
CA ALA A 36 -1.28 -14.02 -1.98
C ALA A 36 -1.32 -12.79 -2.91
N VAL A 37 -2.51 -12.25 -3.19
CA VAL A 37 -2.68 -11.05 -4.04
C VAL A 37 -2.25 -9.77 -3.31
N VAL A 38 -2.59 -9.60 -2.02
CA VAL A 38 -2.33 -8.37 -1.26
C VAL A 38 -0.95 -8.33 -0.58
N THR A 39 -0.11 -9.34 -0.79
CA THR A 39 1.29 -9.33 -0.35
C THR A 39 2.24 -9.66 -1.49
N PHE A 40 1.81 -9.45 -2.73
CA PHE A 40 2.58 -9.73 -3.93
C PHE A 40 3.51 -8.55 -4.26
N ASP A 41 4.79 -8.86 -4.39
CA ASP A 41 5.76 -8.01 -5.05
C ASP A 41 6.24 -8.71 -6.31
N ALA A 42 6.45 -7.93 -7.37
CA ALA A 42 7.00 -8.43 -8.61
C ALA A 42 8.53 -8.39 -8.57
N PRO A 43 9.22 -9.24 -9.34
CA PRO A 43 10.61 -8.98 -9.67
C PRO A 43 10.75 -7.59 -10.30
N ALA A 44 11.74 -6.82 -9.85
CA ALA A 44 12.12 -5.58 -10.49
C ALA A 44 12.52 -5.83 -11.95
N THR A 45 12.12 -4.95 -12.87
CA THR A 45 12.49 -5.04 -14.29
C THR A 45 13.01 -3.71 -14.80
N GLU A 46 13.59 -3.72 -16.00
CA GLU A 46 14.12 -2.52 -16.64
C GLU A 46 13.05 -1.42 -16.75
N PRO A 47 13.43 -0.13 -16.63
CA PRO A 47 12.51 0.97 -16.76
C PRO A 47 11.81 0.94 -18.11
N ALA A 48 10.51 1.23 -18.12
CA ALA A 48 9.91 1.74 -19.34
C ALA A 48 10.62 3.06 -19.70
N PRO A 49 11.07 3.25 -20.96
CA PRO A 49 11.70 4.50 -21.36
C PRO A 49 10.69 5.64 -21.20
N LEU A 50 10.92 6.51 -20.22
CA LEU A 50 10.14 7.72 -20.03
C LEU A 50 10.73 8.84 -20.90
N PRO A 51 9.90 9.62 -21.61
CA PRO A 51 10.39 10.80 -22.29
C PRO A 51 11.02 11.75 -21.26
N GLY A 52 12.24 12.21 -21.54
CA GLY A 52 12.88 13.23 -20.71
C GLY A 52 12.04 14.51 -20.67
N GLY A 53 12.01 15.18 -19.52
CA GLY A 53 11.37 16.48 -19.41
C GLY A 53 12.11 17.53 -20.26
N SER A 54 11.36 18.35 -20.98
CA SER A 54 11.89 19.55 -21.64
C SER A 54 11.56 20.79 -20.80
N GLY A 55 12.53 21.70 -20.67
CA GLY A 55 12.35 22.97 -19.96
C GLY A 55 13.54 23.36 -19.09
N PRO A 56 13.50 24.57 -18.49
CA PRO A 56 14.60 25.11 -17.69
C PRO A 56 14.86 24.34 -16.37
N GLY A 57 14.01 23.36 -16.03
CA GLY A 57 14.07 22.65 -14.75
C GLY A 57 13.62 23.54 -13.58
N LEU A 58 13.79 23.02 -12.36
CA LEU A 58 13.56 23.79 -11.13
C LEU A 58 14.88 24.43 -10.69
N SER A 59 14.84 25.71 -10.33
CA SER A 59 15.98 26.38 -9.71
C SER A 59 16.28 25.74 -8.35
N ARG A 60 17.57 25.56 -8.04
CA ARG A 60 18.00 25.02 -6.76
C ARG A 60 17.56 25.95 -5.62
N VAL A 61 16.90 25.37 -4.62
CA VAL A 61 16.50 26.07 -3.39
C VAL A 61 17.29 25.53 -2.20
N SER A 62 17.42 26.34 -1.14
CA SER A 62 18.11 25.94 0.09
C SER A 62 17.31 24.96 0.94
N ARG A 63 15.97 24.92 0.76
CA ARG A 63 15.05 24.05 1.49
C ARG A 63 13.89 23.64 0.60
N THR A 64 13.52 22.37 0.68
CA THR A 64 12.34 21.79 0.03
C THR A 64 11.41 21.23 1.10
N ARG A 65 10.12 21.50 0.98
CA ARG A 65 9.08 20.86 1.79
C ARG A 65 8.17 20.07 0.85
N VAL A 66 8.01 18.78 1.14
CA VAL A 66 7.10 17.89 0.41
C VAL A 66 5.88 17.67 1.29
N VAL A 67 4.69 17.83 0.71
CA VAL A 67 3.41 17.52 1.35
C VAL A 67 2.69 16.52 0.47
N LEU A 68 2.41 15.35 1.03
CA LEU A 68 1.62 14.31 0.39
C LEU A 68 0.25 14.24 1.08
N ILE A 69 -0.81 14.16 0.28
CA ILE A 69 -2.17 13.96 0.78
C ILE A 69 -2.70 12.67 0.13
N ASP A 70 -2.68 11.58 0.87
CA ASP A 70 -3.15 10.30 0.38
C ASP A 70 -4.67 10.32 0.08
N GLY A 71 -5.09 9.61 -0.96
CA GLY A 71 -6.48 9.49 -1.39
C GLY A 71 -7.13 10.77 -1.93
N LEU A 72 -6.40 11.89 -2.01
CA LEU A 72 -6.93 13.14 -2.55
C LEU A 72 -7.04 13.06 -4.08
N SER A 73 -8.24 12.79 -4.59
CA SER A 73 -8.49 12.81 -6.03
C SER A 73 -8.29 14.20 -6.63
N ALA A 74 -7.82 14.24 -7.89
CA ALA A 74 -7.66 15.49 -8.64
C ALA A 74 -8.96 16.33 -8.72
N LYS A 75 -10.13 15.67 -8.80
CA LYS A 75 -11.43 16.34 -8.80
C LYS A 75 -11.69 17.08 -7.49
N VAL A 76 -11.43 16.44 -6.36
CA VAL A 76 -11.63 17.05 -5.03
C VAL A 76 -10.58 18.13 -4.79
N ALA A 77 -9.32 17.91 -5.17
CA ALA A 77 -8.25 18.90 -5.06
C ALA A 77 -8.62 20.23 -5.74
N LYS A 78 -9.22 20.17 -6.93
CA LYS A 78 -9.71 21.35 -7.69
C LYS A 78 -10.82 22.14 -6.98
N SER A 79 -11.55 21.52 -6.05
CA SER A 79 -12.54 22.22 -5.22
C SER A 79 -11.96 22.90 -3.98
N LEU A 80 -10.70 22.63 -3.61
CA LEU A 80 -10.07 23.22 -2.43
C LEU A 80 -9.49 24.61 -2.78
N PRO A 81 -9.94 25.70 -2.14
CA PRO A 81 -9.49 27.05 -2.48
C PRO A 81 -7.98 27.25 -2.28
N VAL A 82 -7.44 26.72 -1.18
CA VAL A 82 -6.01 26.83 -0.85
C VAL A 82 -5.15 26.07 -1.87
N TRP A 83 -5.56 24.85 -2.24
CA TRP A 83 -4.88 24.06 -3.25
C TRP A 83 -4.86 24.78 -4.60
N SER A 84 -6.02 25.29 -5.02
CA SER A 84 -6.15 26.04 -6.27
C SER A 84 -5.32 27.32 -6.29
N ALA A 85 -5.20 28.01 -5.16
CA ALA A 85 -4.35 29.20 -5.03
C ALA A 85 -2.86 28.84 -5.21
N LEU A 86 -2.40 27.75 -4.58
CA LEU A 86 -1.03 27.25 -4.74
C LEU A 86 -0.72 26.91 -6.20
N CYS A 87 -1.59 26.15 -6.87
CA CYS A 87 -1.44 25.76 -8.28
C CYS A 87 -1.35 26.96 -9.23
N LYS A 88 -2.03 28.09 -8.93
CA LYS A 88 -1.97 29.31 -9.75
C LYS A 88 -0.63 30.05 -9.64
N THR A 89 0.06 29.90 -8.52
CA THR A 89 1.34 30.59 -8.25
C THR A 89 2.57 29.76 -8.56
N GLY A 90 2.39 28.47 -8.85
CA GLY A 90 3.48 27.51 -9.06
C GLY A 90 3.36 26.74 -10.37
N ALA A 91 4.22 25.73 -10.51
CA ALA A 91 4.10 24.74 -11.57
C ALA A 91 3.15 23.63 -11.13
N THR A 92 2.28 23.18 -12.04
CA THR A 92 1.40 22.02 -11.83
C THR A 92 1.84 20.90 -12.77
N LEU A 93 1.99 19.70 -12.21
CA LEU A 93 2.30 18.48 -12.95
C LEU A 93 1.25 17.44 -12.59
N GLU A 94 0.65 16.82 -13.61
CA GLU A 94 -0.21 15.65 -13.46
C GLU A 94 0.61 14.42 -13.91
N VAL A 95 0.73 13.42 -13.04
CA VAL A 95 1.49 12.19 -13.30
C VAL A 95 0.56 10.99 -13.12
N GLU A 96 0.52 10.13 -14.12
CA GLU A 96 -0.09 8.80 -13.95
C GLU A 96 0.85 7.91 -13.15
N VAL A 97 0.33 7.38 -12.05
CA VAL A 97 1.05 6.42 -11.21
C VAL A 97 0.72 4.99 -11.66
N GLY A 98 1.65 4.07 -11.46
CA GLY A 98 1.48 2.66 -11.86
C GLY A 98 0.25 1.99 -11.22
N PHE A 99 -0.17 0.88 -11.82
CA PHE A 99 -1.21 0.01 -11.26
C PHE A 99 -0.57 -1.14 -10.45
N PRO A 100 -1.05 -1.42 -9.22
CA PRO A 100 -2.22 -0.82 -8.56
C PRO A 100 -1.93 0.53 -7.90
N THR A 101 -2.95 1.40 -7.86
CA THR A 101 -2.89 2.74 -7.25
C THR A 101 -3.14 2.67 -5.73
N VAL A 102 -2.29 1.94 -5.02
CA VAL A 102 -2.32 1.86 -3.55
C VAL A 102 -1.16 2.66 -2.95
N SER A 103 -1.36 3.18 -1.73
CA SER A 103 -0.54 4.24 -1.14
C SER A 103 0.96 3.90 -1.10
N LEU A 104 1.35 2.75 -0.51
CA LEU A 104 2.76 2.40 -0.36
C LEU A 104 3.56 2.35 -1.69
N PRO A 105 3.16 1.58 -2.72
CA PRO A 105 3.81 1.61 -4.03
C PRO A 105 3.89 3.00 -4.68
N VAL A 106 2.83 3.81 -4.56
CA VAL A 106 2.81 5.17 -5.10
C VAL A 106 3.81 6.06 -4.37
N GLU A 107 3.84 5.98 -3.04
CA GLU A 107 4.77 6.75 -2.22
C GLU A 107 6.23 6.37 -2.45
N VAL A 108 6.52 5.09 -2.63
CA VAL A 108 7.85 4.63 -3.05
C VAL A 108 8.25 5.27 -4.38
N ALA A 109 7.34 5.32 -5.36
CA ALA A 109 7.62 5.93 -6.64
C ALA A 109 7.88 7.44 -6.53
N LEU A 110 7.13 8.14 -5.67
CA LEU A 110 7.35 9.57 -5.43
C LEU A 110 8.69 9.87 -4.75
N TRP A 111 9.12 9.02 -3.81
CA TRP A 111 10.38 9.23 -3.09
C TRP A 111 11.63 8.83 -3.89
N THR A 112 11.52 7.77 -4.69
CA THR A 112 12.66 7.20 -5.43
C THR A 112 12.77 7.74 -6.86
N GLY A 113 11.66 8.26 -7.41
CA GLY A 113 11.53 8.54 -8.84
C GLY A 113 11.47 7.29 -9.71
N LEU A 114 11.31 6.10 -9.12
CA LEU A 114 11.26 4.82 -9.83
C LEU A 114 9.83 4.30 -9.89
N THR A 115 9.45 3.74 -11.04
CA THR A 115 8.14 3.10 -11.20
C THR A 115 8.01 1.83 -10.35
N GLN A 116 6.77 1.39 -10.12
CA GLN A 116 6.48 0.11 -9.47
C GLN A 116 7.14 -1.08 -10.20
N GLN A 117 7.24 -0.99 -11.53
CA GLN A 117 7.94 -1.98 -12.36
C GLN A 117 9.45 -2.05 -12.04
N GLN A 118 10.09 -0.91 -11.82
CA GLN A 118 11.52 -0.82 -11.51
C GLN A 118 11.84 -1.21 -10.06
N THR A 119 10.92 -0.97 -9.14
CA THR A 119 11.12 -1.30 -7.71
C THR A 119 10.62 -2.69 -7.35
N GLY A 120 9.71 -3.25 -8.15
CA GLY A 120 9.00 -4.49 -7.83
C GLY A 120 7.96 -4.35 -6.72
N VAL A 121 7.80 -3.16 -6.13
CA VAL A 121 6.83 -2.90 -5.06
C VAL A 121 5.46 -2.69 -5.68
N VAL A 122 4.59 -3.71 -5.59
CA VAL A 122 3.30 -3.74 -6.31
C VAL A 122 2.13 -3.70 -5.34
N TYR A 123 2.04 -4.64 -4.39
CA TYR A 123 1.01 -4.61 -3.35
C TYR A 123 1.51 -5.31 -2.10
N ARG A 124 1.74 -4.54 -1.04
CA ARG A 124 2.30 -5.05 0.20
C ARG A 124 1.49 -4.60 1.42
N SER A 125 0.46 -5.36 1.79
CA SER A 125 -0.35 -5.11 2.98
C SER A 125 0.30 -5.71 4.23
N GLY A 126 0.42 -4.92 5.29
CA GLY A 126 0.87 -5.39 6.61
C GLY A 126 2.35 -5.78 6.69
N ARG A 127 3.13 -5.60 5.62
CA ARG A 127 4.57 -5.86 5.59
C ARG A 127 5.29 -4.57 5.25
N PRO A 128 6.06 -3.97 6.18
CA PRO A 128 6.83 -2.78 5.86
C PRO A 128 7.95 -3.13 4.87
N LEU A 129 8.43 -2.11 4.15
CA LEU A 129 9.73 -2.17 3.50
C LEU A 129 10.82 -2.10 4.58
N SER A 130 12.00 -2.62 4.28
CA SER A 130 13.17 -2.55 5.16
C SER A 130 14.11 -1.47 4.64
N PRO A 131 14.00 -0.22 5.13
CA PRO A 131 14.92 0.82 4.73
C PRO A 131 16.31 0.66 5.40
N PRO A 132 17.37 1.32 4.87
CA PRO A 132 17.33 2.16 3.68
C PRO A 132 17.00 1.30 2.46
N LEU A 133 16.13 1.82 1.57
CA LEU A 133 16.00 1.25 0.23
C LEU A 133 17.22 1.76 -0.56
N ASP A 134 18.40 1.46 -0.06
CA ASP A 134 19.74 1.93 -0.41
C ASP A 134 20.04 1.90 -1.92
N ARG A 135 19.45 0.98 -2.68
CA ARG A 135 19.53 0.98 -4.15
C ARG A 135 18.66 2.03 -4.86
N HIS A 136 17.70 2.62 -4.15
CA HIS A 136 16.64 3.49 -4.69
C HIS A 136 16.54 4.86 -3.98
N GLY A 137 17.30 5.09 -2.90
CA GLY A 137 17.49 6.42 -2.32
C GLY A 137 16.51 6.85 -1.22
N ILE A 138 15.74 5.92 -0.62
CA ILE A 138 14.94 6.26 0.59
C ILE A 138 15.81 6.06 1.84
N PRO A 139 16.13 7.12 2.60
CA PRO A 139 16.88 6.99 3.84
C PRO A 139 16.03 6.32 4.93
N ALA A 140 16.68 5.68 5.90
CA ALA A 140 15.99 5.04 7.02
C ALA A 140 15.16 6.03 7.85
N GLN A 141 15.57 7.29 7.91
CA GLN A 141 14.79 8.39 8.45
C GLN A 141 15.06 9.70 7.70
N VAL A 142 14.01 10.50 7.48
CA VAL A 142 14.12 11.88 6.97
C VAL A 142 13.91 12.84 8.15
N PRO A 143 14.93 13.59 8.61
CA PRO A 143 14.78 14.52 9.73
C PRO A 143 13.66 15.55 9.47
N GLY A 144 12.76 15.72 10.45
CA GLY A 144 11.64 16.65 10.37
C GLY A 144 10.49 16.20 9.48
N SER A 145 10.51 14.96 8.98
CA SER A 145 9.38 14.35 8.27
C SER A 145 8.30 13.89 9.25
N TRP A 146 7.05 14.03 8.83
CA TRP A 146 5.90 13.81 9.69
C TRP A 146 4.77 13.15 8.90
N ALA A 147 4.37 11.96 9.32
CA ALA A 147 3.15 11.30 8.83
C ALA A 147 1.96 11.76 9.68
N ILE A 148 0.89 12.22 9.04
CA ILE A 148 -0.32 12.70 9.72
C ILE A 148 -1.52 11.90 9.22
N ALA A 149 -2.33 11.41 10.15
CA ALA A 149 -3.53 10.61 9.96
C ALA A 149 -3.32 9.33 9.12
N GLU A 150 -2.11 8.77 9.12
CA GLU A 150 -1.84 7.49 8.44
C GLU A 150 -2.49 6.34 9.21
N SER A 151 -3.36 5.60 8.53
CA SER A 151 -4.12 4.48 9.11
C SER A 151 -3.36 3.15 9.04
N HIS A 152 -2.29 3.09 8.25
CA HIS A 152 -1.47 1.91 8.00
C HIS A 152 -0.01 2.14 8.44
N GLY A 153 0.31 1.81 9.70
CA GLY A 153 1.66 2.01 10.25
C GLY A 153 2.81 1.32 9.50
N TYR A 154 2.54 0.29 8.69
CA TYR A 154 3.56 -0.31 7.83
C TYR A 154 4.04 0.63 6.72
N ILE A 155 3.22 1.59 6.27
CA ILE A 155 3.58 2.60 5.27
C ILE A 155 4.55 3.59 5.88
N VAL A 156 4.23 4.10 7.07
CA VAL A 156 5.10 5.00 7.83
C VAL A 156 6.52 4.42 7.98
N ARG A 157 6.62 3.15 8.39
CA ARG A 157 7.93 2.48 8.57
C ARG A 157 8.69 2.27 7.26
N SER A 158 7.97 2.14 6.15
CA SER A 158 8.59 1.91 4.85
C SER A 158 9.33 3.14 4.31
N LEU A 159 8.97 4.34 4.80
CA LEU A 159 9.36 5.62 4.19
C LEU A 159 10.15 6.54 5.13
N GLY A 160 10.54 6.04 6.31
CA GLY A 160 11.46 6.76 7.20
C GLY A 160 10.90 8.04 7.80
N PHE A 161 9.59 8.10 8.09
CA PHE A 161 9.03 9.26 8.78
C PHE A 161 9.58 9.39 10.21
N SER A 162 9.99 10.60 10.60
CA SER A 162 10.55 10.86 11.94
C SER A 162 9.48 11.04 13.03
N ARG A 163 8.22 11.27 12.64
CA ARG A 163 7.08 11.47 13.55
C ARG A 163 5.78 10.98 12.92
N VAL A 164 4.82 10.56 13.75
CA VAL A 164 3.45 10.17 13.35
C VAL A 164 2.41 10.88 14.24
N GLU A 165 1.33 11.40 13.67
CA GLU A 165 0.18 11.91 14.43
C GLU A 165 -1.20 11.55 13.83
N PRO A 166 -2.23 11.20 14.63
CA PRO A 166 -2.10 10.87 16.04
C PRO A 166 -1.08 9.73 16.19
N PRO A 167 -0.35 9.66 17.31
CA PRO A 167 0.39 8.45 17.62
C PRO A 167 -0.60 7.28 17.51
N ALA A 168 -0.13 6.17 16.92
CA ALA A 168 -0.86 4.93 16.66
C ALA A 168 -2.04 4.66 17.60
N ASP A 169 -3.16 4.17 17.07
CA ASP A 169 -4.40 3.80 17.79
C ASP A 169 -4.17 3.68 19.31
N PRO A 170 -4.74 4.57 20.14
CA PRO A 170 -4.47 4.59 21.58
C PRO A 170 -4.86 3.27 22.27
N ALA A 171 -5.67 2.42 21.63
CA ALA A 171 -5.96 1.08 22.12
C ALA A 171 -4.85 0.05 21.84
N LYS A 172 -3.95 0.28 20.87
CA LYS A 172 -2.87 -0.64 20.46
C LYS A 172 -1.59 0.07 19.94
N PRO A 173 -0.93 0.92 20.75
CA PRO A 173 0.24 1.69 20.33
C PRO A 173 1.48 0.84 19.99
N ALA A 174 1.62 -0.34 20.60
CA ALA A 174 2.75 -1.27 20.37
C ALA A 174 2.77 -1.86 18.95
N LYS A 175 1.63 -1.80 18.24
CA LYS A 175 1.52 -2.26 16.86
C LYS A 175 2.48 -1.44 15.98
N ASP A 176 2.59 -0.13 16.13
CA ASP A 176 3.42 0.64 15.21
C ASP A 176 4.90 0.73 15.61
N ALA A 177 5.23 0.41 16.87
CA ALA A 177 6.56 0.57 17.45
C ALA A 177 7.42 -0.72 17.53
N GLU A 178 6.83 -1.90 17.71
CA GLU A 178 7.60 -3.13 17.98
C GLU A 178 7.58 -4.12 16.81
N PRO A 179 8.74 -4.42 16.19
CA PRO A 179 8.84 -5.35 15.06
C PRO A 179 8.35 -6.77 15.37
N GLU A 180 8.48 -7.23 16.62
CA GLU A 180 8.28 -8.63 17.03
C GLU A 180 6.80 -9.03 17.15
N LEU A 181 5.91 -8.07 17.42
CA LEU A 181 4.48 -8.32 17.65
C LEU A 181 3.67 -8.55 16.37
N TRP A 182 4.29 -8.46 15.19
CA TRP A 182 3.62 -8.59 13.89
C TRP A 182 3.58 -10.02 13.34
N GLY A 183 4.45 -10.91 13.81
CA GLY A 183 4.54 -12.31 13.36
C GLY A 183 3.60 -13.28 14.09
N GLN A 184 2.93 -12.83 15.15
CA GLN A 184 2.04 -13.65 15.97
C GLN A 184 0.58 -13.56 15.49
N GLN A 185 0.32 -14.05 14.28
CA GLN A 185 -1.04 -14.30 13.76
C GLN A 185 -1.36 -15.78 13.73
#